data_AF-A0A067NGL2-F1
#
_entry.id   AF-A0A067NGL2-F1
#
_cell.length_a   1.000
_cell.length_b   1.000
_cell.length_c   1.000
_cell.angle_alpha   90.00
_cell.angle_beta   90.00
_cell.angle_gamma   90.00
#
_symmetry.space_group_name_H-M   'P 1'
#
loop_
_entity.id
_entity.type
_entity.pdbx_description
1 polymer ?
#
loop_
_entity_poly.entity_id
_entity_poly.type
_entity_poly.pdbx_seq_one_letter_code
_entity_poly.pdbx_strand_id
1 'polypeptide(L)'
;MSADLNISLRPHVVDALRPLRDVLPQDLQTQLHPFLIEPTPPTIPYSILSRISQWSRSDSGRSALQHVDRDAADYTMISLLAGATTSPEKNFGPYTPPKEPHIIANEQKLERRAITAIVNGLVSIFATGMAVWWASDRTGFRDEWRVLLSFAAATIVACSEVALYIIWQARLRKAKSPKDGAPRAFKKDRTETNPEITTAGASNAIQPRAVELRERVARLSQPQD
;
A
#
# COMPACT_ATOMS: atom_id res chain seq x y z
N MET A 1 21.29 -14.57 -14.17
CA MET A 1 20.02 -15.29 -14.06
C MET A 1 19.00 -14.58 -14.96
N SER A 2 18.93 -14.97 -16.23
CA SER A 2 17.94 -14.42 -17.16
C SER A 2 16.61 -15.08 -16.80
N ALA A 3 15.64 -14.30 -16.35
CA ALA A 3 14.31 -14.81 -16.04
C ALA A 3 13.74 -15.54 -17.26
N ASP A 4 13.14 -16.72 -17.04
CA ASP A 4 12.42 -17.48 -18.06
C ASP A 4 11.18 -16.70 -18.51
N LEU A 5 11.40 -15.78 -19.44
CA LEU A 5 10.38 -14.92 -20.01
C LEU A 5 9.83 -15.61 -21.26
N ASN A 6 8.54 -15.92 -21.26
CA ASN A 6 7.86 -16.37 -22.48
C ASN A 6 7.30 -15.17 -23.25
N ILE A 7 7.29 -15.31 -24.57
CA ILE A 7 6.81 -14.30 -25.50
C ILE A 7 5.74 -14.92 -26.37
N SER A 8 4.69 -14.18 -26.71
CA SER A 8 3.71 -14.65 -27.69
C SER A 8 4.35 -14.81 -29.08
N LEU A 9 4.16 -16.00 -29.65
CA LEU A 9 4.65 -16.34 -30.97
C LEU A 9 3.61 -15.90 -32.02
N ARG A 10 3.73 -14.66 -32.49
CA ARG A 10 2.84 -14.07 -33.50
C ARG A 10 3.13 -14.66 -34.90
N PRO A 11 2.16 -14.67 -35.83
CA PRO A 11 2.36 -15.22 -37.18
C PRO A 11 3.57 -14.63 -37.93
N HIS A 12 3.75 -13.31 -37.89
CA HIS A 12 4.88 -12.66 -38.55
C HIS A 12 6.25 -13.09 -38.00
N VAL A 13 6.33 -13.45 -36.72
CA VAL A 13 7.56 -13.97 -36.09
C VAL A 13 7.86 -15.35 -36.65
N VAL A 14 6.84 -16.20 -36.77
CA VAL A 14 6.97 -17.52 -37.38
C VAL A 14 7.42 -17.40 -38.84
N ASP A 15 6.83 -16.47 -39.59
CA ASP A 15 7.18 -16.22 -40.99
C ASP A 15 8.63 -15.74 -41.15
N ALA A 16 9.12 -14.89 -40.23
CA ALA A 16 10.50 -14.45 -40.20
C ALA A 16 11.49 -15.56 -39.77
N LEU A 17 11.09 -16.45 -38.86
CA LEU A 17 11.94 -17.52 -38.33
C LEU A 17 11.97 -18.77 -39.22
N ARG A 18 10.98 -18.97 -40.09
CA ARG A 18 10.93 -20.11 -41.02
C ARG A 18 12.12 -20.18 -41.98
N PRO A 19 12.53 -19.11 -42.70
CA PRO A 19 13.68 -19.16 -43.62
C PRO A 19 15.02 -19.32 -42.91
N LEU A 20 15.08 -18.96 -41.63
CA LEU A 20 16.27 -19.05 -40.80
C LEU A 20 16.64 -20.50 -40.46
N ARG A 21 15.69 -21.44 -40.54
CA ARG A 21 15.86 -22.86 -40.16
C ARG A 21 17.10 -23.49 -40.76
N ASP A 22 17.40 -23.22 -42.03
CA ASP A 22 18.48 -23.90 -42.75
C ASP A 22 19.85 -23.23 -42.60
N VAL A 23 19.87 -22.03 -42.01
CA VAL A 23 21.07 -21.18 -41.89
C VAL A 23 21.60 -21.14 -40.46
N LEU A 24 20.75 -21.41 -39.46
CA LEU A 24 21.15 -21.35 -38.05
C LEU A 24 22.20 -22.43 -37.70
N PRO A 25 23.00 -22.21 -36.64
CA PRO A 25 23.79 -23.28 -36.03
C PRO A 25 22.90 -24.41 -35.50
N GLN A 26 23.37 -25.65 -35.59
CA GLN A 26 22.62 -26.86 -35.27
C GLN A 26 21.98 -26.85 -33.86
N ASP A 27 22.67 -26.25 -32.88
CA ASP A 27 22.18 -26.12 -31.51
C ASP A 27 20.92 -25.26 -31.41
N LEU A 28 20.88 -24.14 -32.14
CA LEU A 28 19.73 -23.24 -32.16
C LEU A 28 18.60 -23.79 -33.04
N GLN A 29 18.94 -24.49 -34.13
CA GLN A 29 17.93 -25.17 -34.94
C GLN A 29 17.15 -26.18 -34.12
N THR A 30 17.84 -26.99 -33.31
CA THR A 30 17.21 -28.02 -32.47
C THR A 30 16.28 -27.41 -31.42
N GLN A 31 16.68 -26.25 -30.85
CA GLN A 31 15.86 -25.50 -29.88
C GLN A 31 14.66 -24.81 -30.54
N LEU A 32 14.80 -24.31 -31.77
CA LEU A 32 13.76 -23.59 -32.50
C LEU A 32 12.73 -24.54 -33.15
N HIS A 33 13.17 -25.74 -33.57
CA HIS A 33 12.36 -26.74 -34.24
C HIS A 33 10.98 -26.99 -33.59
N PRO A 34 10.85 -27.27 -32.27
CA PRO A 34 9.55 -27.54 -31.66
C PRO A 34 8.57 -26.37 -31.73
N PHE A 35 9.05 -25.13 -31.93
CA PHE A 35 8.21 -23.93 -32.01
C PHE A 35 7.74 -23.61 -33.44
N LEU A 36 8.22 -24.35 -34.45
CA LEU A 36 7.87 -24.15 -35.86
C LEU A 36 7.05 -25.32 -36.45
N ILE A 37 6.79 -26.38 -35.68
CA ILE A 37 5.96 -27.53 -36.10
C ILE A 37 4.48 -27.16 -35.93
N GLU A 38 3.63 -27.53 -36.90
CA GLU A 38 2.19 -27.39 -36.78
C GLU A 38 1.59 -28.50 -35.89
N PRO A 39 0.78 -28.18 -34.87
CA PRO A 39 0.29 -26.84 -34.52
C PRO A 39 1.32 -25.98 -33.78
N THR A 40 1.53 -24.76 -34.27
CA THR A 40 2.51 -23.82 -33.72
C THR A 40 2.11 -23.44 -32.28
N PRO A 41 3.00 -23.63 -31.29
CA PRO A 41 2.71 -23.23 -29.92
C PRO A 41 2.51 -21.70 -29.83
N PRO A 42 1.61 -21.21 -28.96
CA PRO A 42 1.28 -19.79 -28.88
C PRO A 42 2.40 -18.94 -28.24
N THR A 43 3.40 -19.58 -27.63
CA THR A 43 4.50 -18.91 -26.92
C THR A 43 5.86 -19.53 -27.24
N ILE A 44 6.90 -18.71 -27.21
CA ILE A 44 8.31 -19.10 -27.37
C ILE A 44 9.15 -18.49 -26.23
N PRO A 45 10.14 -19.21 -25.68
CA PRO A 45 11.08 -18.67 -24.71
C PRO A 45 11.92 -17.51 -25.29
N TYR A 46 12.03 -16.41 -24.54
CA TYR A 46 12.84 -15.25 -24.90
C TYR A 46 14.32 -15.58 -25.11
N SER A 47 14.84 -16.55 -24.36
CA SER A 47 16.24 -16.97 -24.45
C SER A 47 16.61 -17.45 -25.86
N ILE A 48 15.69 -18.12 -26.57
CA ILE A 48 15.91 -18.63 -27.93
C ILE A 48 16.00 -17.45 -28.90
N LEU A 49 15.03 -16.54 -28.88
CA LEU A 49 15.03 -15.32 -29.70
C LEU A 49 16.26 -14.44 -29.42
N SER A 50 16.70 -14.38 -28.16
CA SER A 50 17.91 -13.67 -27.76
C SER A 50 19.16 -14.24 -28.40
N ARG A 51 19.32 -15.56 -28.36
CA ARG A 51 20.44 -16.22 -29.00
C ARG A 51 20.43 -16.04 -30.52
N ILE A 52 19.26 -16.12 -31.16
CA ILE A 52 19.11 -15.84 -32.60
C ILE A 52 19.55 -14.41 -32.92
N SER A 53 19.10 -13.43 -32.13
CA SER A 53 19.48 -12.02 -32.31
C SER A 53 20.96 -11.74 -32.04
N GLN A 54 21.59 -12.50 -31.16
CA GLN A 54 23.03 -12.40 -30.90
C GLN A 54 23.83 -13.03 -32.04
N TRP A 55 23.38 -14.18 -32.52
CA TRP A 55 23.99 -14.85 -33.67
C TRP A 55 23.86 -14.02 -34.95
N SER A 56 22.70 -13.43 -35.25
CA SER A 56 22.53 -12.58 -36.43
C SER A 56 23.47 -11.35 -36.43
N ARG A 57 23.91 -10.92 -35.24
CA ARG A 57 24.87 -9.82 -35.07
C ARG A 57 26.33 -10.26 -35.09
N SER A 58 26.64 -11.56 -34.96
CA SER A 58 28.01 -12.05 -35.04
C SER A 58 28.49 -12.10 -36.50
N ASP A 59 29.80 -12.09 -36.71
CA ASP A 59 30.38 -12.12 -38.06
C ASP A 59 29.99 -13.40 -38.82
N SER A 60 29.90 -14.53 -38.10
CA SER A 60 29.45 -15.81 -38.66
C SER A 60 27.99 -15.76 -39.12
N GLY A 61 27.10 -15.15 -38.32
CA GLY A 61 25.68 -15.06 -38.67
C GLY A 61 25.44 -14.07 -39.80
N ARG A 62 26.13 -12.91 -39.80
CA ARG A 62 26.07 -11.94 -40.91
C ARG A 62 26.50 -12.56 -42.22
N SER A 63 27.63 -13.27 -42.23
CA SER A 63 28.13 -13.94 -43.44
C SER A 63 27.14 -15.00 -43.93
N ALA A 64 26.60 -15.81 -43.01
CA ALA A 64 25.61 -16.84 -43.35
C ALA A 64 24.29 -16.26 -43.90
N LEU A 65 23.82 -15.14 -43.36
CA LEU A 65 22.61 -14.45 -43.82
C LEU A 65 22.82 -13.74 -45.17
N GLN A 66 23.99 -13.17 -45.39
CA GLN A 66 24.37 -12.58 -46.69
C GLN A 66 24.38 -13.61 -47.81
N HIS A 67 24.79 -14.86 -47.53
CA HIS A 67 24.72 -15.95 -48.51
C HIS A 67 23.29 -16.29 -48.95
N VAL A 68 22.28 -15.95 -48.15
CA VAL A 68 20.85 -16.20 -48.42
C VAL A 68 20.12 -14.91 -48.83
N ASP A 69 20.86 -13.83 -49.11
CA ASP A 69 20.33 -12.51 -49.48
C ASP A 69 19.33 -11.95 -48.45
N ARG A 70 19.64 -12.10 -47.16
CA ARG A 70 18.83 -11.60 -46.05
C ARG A 70 19.62 -10.59 -45.21
N ASP A 71 18.94 -9.54 -44.77
CA ASP A 71 19.53 -8.56 -43.88
C ASP A 71 19.56 -9.09 -42.45
N ALA A 72 20.69 -8.92 -41.76
CA ALA A 72 20.84 -9.21 -40.35
C ALA A 72 19.95 -8.31 -39.47
N ALA A 73 19.60 -7.10 -39.95
CA ALA A 73 18.76 -6.15 -39.24
C ALA A 73 17.35 -6.68 -38.94
N ASP A 74 16.78 -7.48 -39.86
CA ASP A 74 15.45 -8.09 -39.74
C ASP A 74 15.36 -9.11 -38.61
N TYR A 75 16.50 -9.67 -38.21
CA TYR A 75 16.62 -10.66 -37.14
C TYR A 75 17.17 -10.08 -35.84
N THR A 76 17.22 -8.75 -35.74
CA THR A 76 17.50 -8.11 -34.46
C THR A 76 16.32 -8.32 -33.51
N MET A 77 16.62 -8.35 -32.21
CA MET A 77 15.61 -8.58 -31.18
C MET A 77 14.41 -7.63 -31.30
N ILE A 78 14.65 -6.38 -31.69
CA ILE A 78 13.62 -5.36 -31.79
C ILE A 78 12.63 -5.71 -32.91
N SER A 79 13.14 -6.13 -34.07
CA SER A 79 12.33 -6.54 -35.22
C SER A 79 11.54 -7.82 -34.92
N LEU A 80 12.18 -8.81 -34.28
CA LEU A 80 11.53 -10.07 -33.90
C LEU A 80 10.47 -9.93 -32.80
N LEU A 81 10.59 -8.92 -31.93
CA LEU A 81 9.64 -8.66 -30.85
C LEU A 81 8.58 -7.62 -31.19
N ALA A 82 8.60 -7.07 -32.40
CA ALA A 82 7.65 -6.05 -32.80
C ALA A 82 6.21 -6.58 -32.69
N GLY A 83 5.41 -6.01 -31.78
CA GLY A 83 4.02 -6.45 -31.56
C GLY A 83 3.85 -7.77 -30.79
N ALA A 84 4.93 -8.30 -30.21
CA ALA A 84 4.88 -9.45 -29.32
C ALA A 84 4.54 -9.01 -27.87
N THR A 85 3.79 -9.85 -27.16
CA THR A 85 3.45 -9.62 -25.75
C THR A 85 4.37 -10.44 -24.85
N THR A 86 4.96 -9.81 -23.84
CA THR A 86 5.81 -10.46 -22.85
C THR A 86 4.96 -11.05 -21.73
N SER A 87 5.17 -12.32 -21.40
CA SER A 87 4.42 -13.07 -20.37
C SER A 87 2.90 -13.00 -20.53
N PRO A 88 2.35 -13.45 -21.68
CA PRO A 88 0.91 -13.47 -21.89
C PRO A 88 0.17 -14.33 -20.85
N GLU A 89 0.81 -15.37 -20.29
CA GLU A 89 0.23 -16.18 -19.23
C GLU A 89 0.25 -15.55 -17.83
N LYS A 90 0.96 -14.43 -17.64
CA LYS A 90 1.11 -13.82 -16.31
C LYS A 90 -0.09 -12.94 -15.99
N ASN A 91 -1.10 -13.55 -15.37
CA ASN A 91 -2.19 -12.83 -14.73
C ASN A 91 -1.63 -11.99 -13.57
N PHE A 92 -1.45 -10.69 -13.80
CA PHE A 92 -1.23 -9.76 -12.71
C PHE A 92 -2.47 -9.83 -11.81
N GLY A 93 -2.28 -10.24 -10.56
CA GLY A 93 -3.38 -10.34 -9.59
C GLY A 93 -4.13 -9.01 -9.44
N PRO A 94 -5.31 -9.02 -8.80
CA PRO A 94 -6.12 -7.82 -8.63
C PRO A 94 -5.28 -6.70 -8.00
N TYR A 95 -5.19 -5.56 -8.70
CA TYR A 95 -4.50 -4.38 -8.21
C TYR A 95 -5.14 -3.93 -6.89
N THR A 96 -4.36 -3.94 -5.82
CA THR A 96 -4.76 -3.39 -4.53
C THR A 96 -4.17 -1.98 -4.42
N PRO A 97 -4.98 -0.92 -4.59
CA PRO A 97 -4.49 0.44 -4.48
C PRO A 97 -3.92 0.69 -3.08
N PRO A 98 -2.85 1.50 -2.96
CA PRO A 98 -2.37 1.97 -1.66
C PRO A 98 -3.52 2.63 -0.88
N LYS A 99 -3.65 2.31 0.42
CA LYS A 99 -4.66 2.93 1.29
C LYS A 99 -4.49 4.46 1.27
N GLU A 100 -5.60 5.19 1.18
CA GLU A 100 -5.55 6.65 1.16
C GLU A 100 -4.94 7.22 2.46
N PRO A 101 -4.18 8.34 2.41
CA PRO A 101 -3.46 8.88 3.57
C PRO A 101 -4.35 9.16 4.78
N HIS A 102 -5.62 9.53 4.54
CA HIS A 102 -6.57 9.85 5.60
C HIS A 102 -7.03 8.60 6.37
N ILE A 103 -7.08 7.43 5.71
CA ILE A 103 -7.45 6.16 6.35
C ILE A 103 -6.30 5.72 7.27
N ILE A 104 -5.06 5.81 6.77
CA ILE A 104 -3.84 5.48 7.53
C ILE A 104 -3.71 6.37 8.76
N ALA A 105 -3.92 7.69 8.61
CA ALA A 105 -3.84 8.64 9.73
C ALA A 105 -4.91 8.36 10.81
N ASN A 106 -6.10 7.91 10.42
CA ASN A 106 -7.15 7.55 11.37
C ASN A 106 -6.85 6.23 12.08
N GLU A 107 -6.34 5.22 11.37
CA GLU A 107 -5.87 3.95 11.96
C GLU A 107 -4.80 4.22 13.03
N GLN A 108 -3.79 5.03 12.72
CA GLN A 108 -2.73 5.41 13.68
C GLN A 108 -3.26 6.15 14.92
N LYS A 109 -4.26 7.02 14.77
CA LYS A 109 -4.87 7.72 15.92
C LYS A 109 -5.62 6.75 16.83
N LEU A 110 -6.30 5.76 16.27
CA LEU A 110 -7.01 4.73 17.04
C LEU A 110 -6.02 3.82 17.76
N GLU A 111 -4.93 3.43 17.09
CA GLU A 111 -3.86 2.63 17.69
C GLU A 111 -3.23 3.33 18.89
N ARG A 112 -2.86 4.61 18.76
CA ARG A 112 -2.29 5.39 19.88
C ARG A 112 -3.24 5.46 21.07
N ARG A 113 -4.53 5.69 20.83
CA ARG A 113 -5.54 5.74 21.90
C ARG A 113 -5.70 4.38 22.59
N ALA A 114 -5.67 3.30 21.84
CA ALA A 114 -5.74 1.95 22.41
C ALA A 114 -4.52 1.64 23.27
N ILE A 115 -3.32 1.98 22.80
CA ILE A 115 -2.08 1.83 23.56
C ILE A 115 -2.14 2.64 24.86
N THR A 116 -2.53 3.92 24.79
CA THR A 116 -2.63 4.76 26.00
C THR A 116 -3.65 4.22 26.99
N ALA A 117 -4.78 3.68 26.52
CA ALA A 117 -5.79 3.08 27.40
C ALA A 117 -5.26 1.85 28.14
N ILE A 118 -4.52 0.97 27.45
CA ILE A 118 -3.90 -0.22 28.06
C ILE A 118 -2.88 0.20 29.11
N VAL A 119 -2.01 1.17 28.79
CA VAL A 119 -1.00 1.68 29.72
C VAL A 119 -1.67 2.30 30.95
N ASN A 120 -2.72 3.11 30.78
CA ASN A 120 -3.45 3.70 31.90
C ASN A 120 -4.09 2.63 32.80
N GLY A 121 -4.73 1.62 32.21
CA GLY A 121 -5.32 0.51 32.97
C GLY A 121 -4.27 -0.27 33.79
N LEU A 122 -3.11 -0.56 33.20
CA LEU A 122 -2.00 -1.21 33.92
C LEU A 122 -1.52 -0.36 35.10
N VAL A 123 -1.30 0.94 34.87
CA VAL A 123 -0.86 1.86 35.93
C VAL A 123 -1.91 1.95 37.05
N SER A 124 -3.20 2.01 36.73
CA SER A 124 -4.29 2.00 37.74
C SER A 124 -4.26 0.75 38.61
N ILE A 125 -4.08 -0.43 38.01
CA ILE A 125 -4.06 -1.72 38.73
C ILE A 125 -2.86 -1.77 39.68
N PHE A 126 -1.66 -1.42 39.19
CA PHE A 126 -0.44 -1.40 40.01
C PHE A 126 -0.51 -0.35 41.12
N ALA A 127 -0.94 0.88 40.80
CA ALA A 127 -1.09 1.95 41.78
C ALA A 127 -2.06 1.56 42.90
N THR A 128 -3.18 0.93 42.56
CA THR A 128 -4.16 0.47 43.56
C THR A 128 -3.57 -0.64 44.44
N GLY A 129 -2.91 -1.64 43.84
CA GLY A 129 -2.28 -2.72 44.60
C GLY A 129 -1.22 -2.19 45.58
N MET A 130 -0.33 -1.29 45.12
CA MET A 130 0.68 -0.67 45.96
C MET A 130 0.07 0.23 47.05
N ALA A 131 -0.98 0.99 46.74
CA ALA A 131 -1.66 1.83 47.71
C ALA A 131 -2.31 1.00 48.82
N VAL A 132 -2.97 -0.10 48.48
CA VAL A 132 -3.58 -1.02 49.46
C VAL A 132 -2.51 -1.72 50.29
N TRP A 133 -1.41 -2.15 49.67
CA TRP A 133 -0.27 -2.72 50.38
C TRP A 133 0.30 -1.75 51.42
N TRP A 134 0.49 -0.49 51.04
CA TRP A 134 1.00 0.54 51.94
C TRP A 134 0.02 0.89 53.05
N ALA A 135 -1.28 0.98 52.73
CA ALA A 135 -2.32 1.21 53.74
C ALA A 135 -2.40 0.07 54.77
N SER A 136 -2.24 -1.18 54.31
CA SER A 136 -2.28 -2.37 55.17
C SER A 136 -1.08 -2.49 56.13
N ASP A 137 0.03 -1.79 55.84
CA ASP A 137 1.22 -1.73 56.71
C ASP A 137 0.88 -1.10 58.07
N ARG A 138 0.00 -0.10 58.06
CA ARG A 138 -0.35 0.68 59.26
C ARG A 138 -1.33 -0.04 60.18
N THR A 139 -2.03 -1.06 59.69
CA THR A 139 -3.07 -1.79 60.44
C THR A 139 -2.55 -2.97 61.25
N GLY A 140 -1.25 -3.31 61.15
CA GLY A 140 -0.65 -4.42 61.91
C GLY A 140 -1.12 -5.81 61.48
N PHE A 141 -1.64 -5.95 60.25
CA PHE A 141 -2.04 -7.26 59.73
C PHE A 141 -0.82 -8.11 59.37
N ARG A 142 -0.96 -9.44 59.52
CA ARG A 142 0.05 -10.40 59.04
C ARG A 142 0.22 -10.26 57.52
N ASP A 143 1.44 -10.50 57.04
CA ASP A 143 1.80 -10.31 55.62
C ASP A 143 0.89 -11.10 54.66
N GLU A 144 0.36 -12.25 55.09
CA GLU A 144 -0.57 -13.06 54.29
C GLU A 144 -1.83 -12.27 53.91
N TRP A 145 -2.42 -11.52 54.86
CA TRP A 145 -3.62 -10.73 54.64
C TRP A 145 -3.37 -9.48 53.79
N ARG A 146 -2.16 -8.93 53.85
CA ARG A 146 -1.76 -7.76 53.06
C ARG A 146 -1.69 -8.09 51.57
N VAL A 147 -1.09 -9.24 51.23
CA VAL A 147 -1.06 -9.75 49.84
C VAL A 147 -2.47 -9.97 49.34
N LEU A 148 -3.30 -10.68 50.10
CA LEU A 148 -4.68 -11.01 49.72
C LEU A 148 -5.53 -9.76 49.46
N LEU A 149 -5.45 -8.75 50.34
CA LEU A 149 -6.19 -7.49 50.16
C LEU A 149 -5.71 -6.69 48.96
N SER A 150 -4.39 -6.60 48.75
CA SER A 150 -3.83 -5.90 47.59
C SER A 150 -4.25 -6.56 46.27
N PHE A 151 -4.24 -7.90 46.22
CA PHE A 151 -4.64 -8.67 45.04
C PHE A 151 -6.14 -8.56 44.77
N ALA A 152 -6.97 -8.63 45.81
CA ALA A 152 -8.41 -8.45 45.69
C ALA A 152 -8.76 -7.05 45.14
N ALA A 153 -8.13 -6.00 45.66
CA ALA A 153 -8.33 -4.64 45.19
C ALA A 153 -7.87 -4.45 43.73
N ALA A 154 -6.68 -4.96 43.39
CA ALA A 154 -6.17 -4.95 42.02
C ALA A 154 -7.11 -5.69 41.04
N THR A 155 -7.69 -6.82 41.47
CA THR A 155 -8.65 -7.61 40.68
C THR A 155 -9.94 -6.84 40.41
N ILE A 156 -10.49 -6.15 41.43
CA ILE A 156 -11.70 -5.32 41.27
C ILE A 156 -11.44 -4.20 40.26
N VAL A 157 -10.29 -3.52 40.36
CA VAL A 157 -9.90 -2.46 39.42
C VAL A 157 -9.71 -3.01 38.01
N ALA A 158 -9.04 -4.16 37.87
CA ALA A 158 -8.86 -4.81 36.57
C ALA A 158 -10.21 -5.14 35.91
N CYS A 159 -11.16 -5.69 36.65
CA CYS A 159 -12.52 -5.94 36.16
C CYS A 159 -13.24 -4.65 35.75
N SER A 160 -13.06 -3.56 36.51
CA SER A 160 -13.63 -2.25 36.19
C SER A 160 -13.07 -1.68 34.87
N GLU A 161 -11.76 -1.74 34.68
CA GLU A 161 -11.09 -1.29 33.45
C GLU A 161 -11.51 -2.12 32.23
N VAL A 162 -11.66 -3.45 32.39
CA VAL A 162 -12.16 -4.33 31.33
C VAL A 162 -13.59 -3.93 30.92
N ALA A 163 -14.47 -3.66 31.88
CA ALA A 163 -15.84 -3.21 31.58
C ALA A 163 -15.84 -1.87 30.83
N LEU A 164 -15.01 -0.90 31.27
CA LEU A 164 -14.86 0.39 30.61
C LEU A 164 -14.35 0.23 29.16
N TYR A 165 -13.39 -0.66 28.96
CA TYR A 165 -12.83 -0.98 27.65
C TYR A 165 -13.87 -1.60 26.71
N ILE A 166 -14.68 -2.53 27.20
CA ILE A 166 -15.79 -3.14 26.43
C ILE A 166 -16.79 -2.07 25.99
N ILE A 167 -17.17 -1.15 26.88
CA ILE A 167 -18.08 -0.04 26.56
C ILE A 167 -17.47 0.87 25.49
N TRP A 168 -16.18 1.20 25.62
CA TRP A 168 -15.47 2.00 24.63
C TRP A 168 -15.42 1.32 23.26
N GLN A 169 -15.10 0.03 23.22
CA GLN A 169 -15.14 -0.76 21.98
C GLN A 169 -16.54 -0.78 21.36
N ALA A 170 -17.59 -0.97 22.17
CA ALA A 170 -18.97 -0.96 21.69
C ALA A 170 -19.35 0.39 21.07
N ARG A 171 -18.90 1.51 21.65
CA ARG A 171 -19.11 2.86 21.09
C ARG A 171 -18.35 3.05 19.78
N LEU A 172 -17.11 2.57 19.69
CA LEU A 172 -16.31 2.63 18.45
C LEU A 172 -16.95 1.85 17.30
N ARG A 173 -17.51 0.67 17.59
CA ARG A 173 -18.23 -0.15 16.59
C ARG A 173 -19.50 0.54 16.10
N LYS A 174 -20.28 1.14 17.01
CA LYS A 174 -21.51 1.88 16.66
C LYS A 174 -21.25 3.10 15.78
N ALA A 175 -20.10 3.77 15.94
CA ALA A 175 -19.70 4.90 15.11
C ALA A 175 -19.25 4.50 13.69
N LYS A 176 -18.92 3.22 13.47
CA LYS A 176 -18.47 2.70 12.16
C LYS A 176 -19.58 2.09 11.31
N SER A 177 -20.79 1.87 11.82
CA SER A 177 -21.93 1.51 10.96
C SER A 177 -22.25 2.72 10.08
N PRO A 178 -22.01 2.65 8.76
CA PRO A 178 -22.58 3.62 7.85
C PRO A 178 -24.07 3.34 7.88
N LYS A 179 -24.82 4.13 8.64
CA LYS A 179 -26.25 4.26 8.35
C LYS A 179 -26.34 4.74 6.91
N ASP A 180 -27.09 4.01 6.11
CA ASP A 180 -27.54 4.35 4.76
C ASP A 180 -27.79 5.85 4.64
N GLY A 181 -26.77 6.55 4.17
CA GLY A 181 -26.75 7.98 3.98
C GLY A 181 -26.75 8.22 2.49
N ALA A 182 -27.94 8.37 1.93
CA ALA A 182 -28.19 8.87 0.59
C ALA A 182 -27.17 9.94 0.19
N PRO A 183 -26.74 10.00 -1.09
CA PRO A 183 -25.81 11.01 -1.54
C PRO A 183 -26.40 12.39 -1.25
N ARG A 184 -25.77 13.12 -0.34
CA ARG A 184 -26.03 14.55 -0.15
C ARG A 184 -25.64 15.23 -1.46
N ALA A 185 -26.66 15.50 -2.29
CA ALA A 185 -26.54 16.35 -3.45
C ALA A 185 -25.85 17.64 -3.01
N PHE A 186 -24.66 17.88 -3.56
CA PHE A 186 -23.97 19.14 -3.48
C PHE A 186 -24.86 20.21 -4.13
N LYS A 187 -25.61 20.94 -3.31
CA LYS A 187 -26.30 22.15 -3.75
C LYS A 187 -25.20 23.21 -3.93
N LYS A 188 -24.76 23.38 -5.18
CA LYS A 188 -23.84 24.42 -5.62
C LYS A 188 -24.53 25.76 -5.42
N ASP A 189 -24.25 26.43 -4.30
CA ASP A 189 -24.73 27.78 -4.06
C ASP A 189 -23.91 28.75 -4.92
N ARG A 190 -24.58 29.37 -5.88
CA ARG A 190 -24.01 30.38 -6.77
C ARG A 190 -24.20 31.73 -6.09
N THR A 191 -23.20 32.15 -5.34
CA THR A 191 -23.15 33.49 -4.74
C THR A 191 -22.61 34.49 -5.77
N GLU A 192 -23.50 35.23 -6.42
CA GLU A 192 -23.19 36.52 -7.05
C GLU A 192 -23.58 37.65 -6.06
N THR A 193 -22.55 38.38 -5.60
CA THR A 193 -22.46 39.76 -5.05
C THR A 193 -23.74 40.63 -5.09
N ASN A 194 -24.37 41.04 -3.97
CA ASN A 194 -24.11 42.18 -3.02
C ASN A 194 -24.92 43.47 -3.38
N PRO A 195 -25.19 44.47 -2.49
CA PRO A 195 -25.35 44.57 -1.01
C PRO A 195 -26.72 45.15 -0.56
N GLU A 196 -27.22 44.83 0.63
CA GLU A 196 -27.89 45.84 1.48
C GLU A 196 -27.88 45.46 2.96
N ILE A 197 -27.73 46.50 3.78
CA ILE A 197 -27.49 46.54 5.21
C ILE A 197 -28.76 46.23 6.00
N THR A 198 -28.73 45.32 6.99
CA THR A 198 -29.41 45.58 8.27
C THR A 198 -28.79 44.76 9.42
N THR A 199 -28.42 45.50 10.45
CA THR A 199 -27.97 45.15 11.79
C THR A 199 -29.01 44.33 12.57
N ALA A 200 -28.59 43.26 13.28
CA ALA A 200 -28.97 42.95 14.69
C ALA A 200 -28.56 41.53 15.13
N GLY A 201 -27.67 41.47 16.14
CA GLY A 201 -27.97 40.74 17.39
C GLY A 201 -27.68 39.24 17.55
N ALA A 202 -26.79 38.96 18.52
CA ALA A 202 -26.63 37.75 19.36
C ALA A 202 -25.87 36.54 18.77
N SER A 203 -24.59 36.33 19.10
CA SER A 203 -24.00 35.85 20.39
C SER A 203 -24.03 34.33 20.56
N ASN A 204 -22.90 33.63 20.38
CA ASN A 204 -22.08 33.16 21.51
C ASN A 204 -20.88 32.28 21.08
N ALA A 205 -19.73 32.65 21.67
CA ALA A 205 -18.61 31.82 22.14
C ALA A 205 -18.16 30.57 21.35
N ILE A 206 -16.93 30.62 20.81
CA ILE A 206 -15.79 29.69 21.06
C ILE A 206 -14.68 30.06 20.04
N GLN A 207 -13.59 30.68 20.50
CA GLN A 207 -12.18 30.38 20.11
C GLN A 207 -11.21 31.48 20.59
N PRO A 208 -10.48 31.29 21.72
CA PRO A 208 -9.39 32.17 22.10
C PRO A 208 -8.05 31.86 21.39
N ARG A 209 -7.97 30.82 20.53
CA ARG A 209 -6.68 30.33 20.00
C ARG A 209 -6.26 30.91 18.65
N ALA A 210 -7.20 31.45 17.87
CA ALA A 210 -6.91 32.05 16.56
C ALA A 210 -6.36 33.49 16.68
N VAL A 211 -6.63 34.16 17.80
CA VAL A 211 -6.15 35.53 18.05
C VAL A 211 -4.68 35.53 18.47
N GLU A 212 -4.25 34.55 19.27
CA GLU A 212 -2.86 34.46 19.75
C GLU A 212 -1.84 34.25 18.61
N LEU A 213 -2.23 33.52 17.55
CA LEU A 213 -1.35 33.30 16.39
C LEU A 213 -1.21 34.56 15.51
N ARG A 214 -2.24 35.43 15.47
CA ARG A 214 -2.17 36.68 14.70
C ARG A 214 -1.28 37.71 15.39
N GLU A 215 -1.30 37.77 16.73
CA GLU A 215 -0.41 38.66 17.48
C GLU A 215 1.07 38.27 17.37
N ARG A 216 1.37 36.96 17.34
CA ARG A 216 2.76 36.49 17.17
C ARG A 216 3.33 36.81 15.78
N VAL A 217 2.51 36.75 14.74
CA VAL A 217 2.94 37.10 13.38
C VAL A 217 3.15 38.62 13.24
N ALA A 218 2.32 39.43 13.89
CA ALA A 218 2.48 40.89 13.89
C ALA A 218 3.74 41.35 14.64
N ARG A 219 4.16 40.66 15.71
CA ARG A 219 5.41 41.00 16.43
C ARG A 219 6.69 40.63 15.67
N LEU A 220 6.62 39.64 14.78
CA LEU A 220 7.77 39.21 13.98
C LEU A 220 7.99 40.06 12.72
N SER A 221 7.09 40.99 12.42
CA SER A 221 7.12 41.83 11.21
C SER A 221 7.53 43.28 11.46
N GLN A 222 7.89 43.66 12.69
CA GLN A 222 8.54 44.95 12.94
C GLN A 222 10.07 44.82 12.80
N PRO A 223 10.71 45.59 11.90
CA PRO A 223 12.16 45.65 11.82
C PRO A 223 12.69 46.38 13.07
N GLN A 224 13.74 45.82 13.69
CA GLN A 224 14.51 46.53 14.70
C GLN A 224 15.45 47.49 13.97
N ASP A 225 15.30 48.78 14.26
CA ASP A 225 16.30 49.81 13.94
C ASP A 225 17.57 49.63 14.78
#